data_AF-A0A060BTY5-F1
#
_entry.id   AF-A0A060BTY5-F1
#
_cell.length_a   1.000
_cell.length_b   1.000
_cell.length_c   1.000
_cell.angle_alpha   90.00
_cell.angle_beta   90.00
_cell.angle_gamma   90.00
#
_symmetry.space_group_name_H-M   'P 1'
#
loop_
_entity.id
_entity.type
_entity.pdbx_description
1 polymer ?
#
loop_
_entity_poly.entity_id
_entity_poly.type
_entity_poly.pdbx_seq_one_letter_code
_entity_poly.pdbx_strand_id
1 'polypeptide(L)'
;YVARLRELGAEKIGVYTGDYRWRQWLNYMADVIDDAWIASYGGNTGYLSKLPAKTVGGLHQYTSGGGTKSKGAPGVNHRVDLNRLTGQKPLSWYTGRQYDGPDYFGVAQIAGDTVNIRAGASTAFERLGTVTKGRCSCAVPAIRTDGSPCG
;
A
#
# COMPACT_ATOMS: atom_id res chain seq x y z
N TYR A 1 -25.07 -11.08 -3.41
CA TYR A 1 -24.66 -9.74 -2.95
C TYR A 1 -23.97 -8.92 -4.03
N VAL A 2 -22.85 -9.38 -4.61
CA VAL A 2 -22.11 -8.62 -5.64
C VAL A 2 -22.99 -8.15 -6.80
N ALA A 3 -23.78 -9.06 -7.41
CA ALA A 3 -24.70 -8.70 -8.50
C ALA A 3 -25.66 -7.57 -8.10
N ARG A 4 -26.27 -7.67 -6.91
CA ARG A 4 -27.18 -6.62 -6.41
C ARG A 4 -26.47 -5.29 -6.16
N LEU A 5 -25.23 -5.30 -5.67
CA LEU A 5 -24.44 -4.08 -5.51
C LEU A 5 -24.15 -3.43 -6.87
N ARG A 6 -23.83 -4.23 -7.90
CA ARG A 6 -23.67 -3.74 -9.28
C ARG A 6 -24.96 -3.13 -9.82
N GLU A 7 -26.10 -3.80 -9.65
CA GLU A 7 -27.42 -3.28 -10.06
C GLU A 7 -27.74 -1.93 -9.40
N LEU A 8 -27.29 -1.73 -8.16
CA LEU A 8 -27.45 -0.49 -7.41
C LEU A 8 -26.41 0.59 -7.75
N GLY A 9 -25.52 0.32 -8.73
CA GLY A 9 -24.54 1.28 -9.23
C GLY A 9 -23.19 1.27 -8.51
N ALA A 10 -22.88 0.26 -7.69
CA ALA A 10 -21.55 0.16 -7.09
C ALA A 10 -20.48 -0.15 -8.15
N GLU A 11 -19.58 0.80 -8.40
CA GLU A 11 -18.53 0.68 -9.41
C GLU A 11 -17.30 -0.11 -8.94
N LYS A 12 -17.00 -0.06 -7.63
CA LYS A 12 -15.88 -0.79 -7.02
C LYS A 12 -16.38 -1.61 -5.84
N ILE A 13 -16.34 -2.93 -5.97
CA ILE A 13 -16.80 -3.90 -4.98
C ILE A 13 -15.61 -4.74 -4.54
N GLY A 14 -15.25 -4.64 -3.27
CA GLY A 14 -14.24 -5.50 -2.65
C GLY A 14 -14.82 -6.42 -1.59
N VAL A 15 -14.06 -7.46 -1.23
CA VAL A 15 -14.39 -8.32 -0.08
C VAL A 15 -13.36 -8.15 1.03
N TYR A 16 -13.85 -7.99 2.26
CA TYR A 16 -13.01 -8.05 3.46
C TYR A 16 -13.10 -9.46 4.07
N THR A 17 -11.95 -10.10 4.29
CA THR A 17 -11.92 -11.41 4.94
C THR A 17 -10.56 -11.74 5.55
N GLY A 18 -10.52 -12.73 6.45
CA GLY A 18 -9.26 -13.26 6.99
C GLY A 18 -8.53 -14.15 5.97
N ASP A 19 -7.20 -14.12 5.98
CA ASP A 19 -6.33 -14.90 5.07
C ASP A 19 -6.69 -16.40 5.02
N TYR A 20 -7.03 -16.99 6.17
CA TYR A 20 -7.46 -18.39 6.23
C TYR A 20 -8.74 -18.63 5.42
N ARG A 21 -9.78 -17.82 5.63
CA ARG A 21 -11.07 -17.97 4.93
C ARG A 21 -10.91 -17.70 3.43
N TRP A 22 -10.10 -16.72 3.06
CA TRP A 22 -9.76 -16.47 1.66
C TRP A 22 -9.18 -17.72 0.98
N ARG A 23 -8.15 -18.31 1.59
CA ARG A 23 -7.46 -19.47 1.00
C ARG A 23 -8.28 -20.75 0.98
N GLN A 24 -9.22 -20.92 1.90
CA GLN A 24 -9.99 -22.15 2.00
C GLN A 24 -11.29 -22.09 1.20
N TRP A 25 -11.99 -20.95 1.21
CA TRP A 25 -13.38 -20.92 0.79
C TRP A 25 -13.78 -19.73 -0.07
N LEU A 26 -13.07 -18.60 -0.03
CA LEU A 26 -13.55 -17.36 -0.66
C LEU A 26 -12.76 -16.95 -1.91
N ASN A 27 -11.68 -17.63 -2.24
CA ASN A 27 -10.89 -17.32 -3.44
C ASN A 27 -11.66 -17.51 -4.75
N TYR A 28 -12.74 -18.29 -4.77
CA TYR A 28 -13.63 -18.39 -5.95
C TYR A 28 -14.29 -17.05 -6.30
N MET A 29 -14.36 -16.11 -5.36
CA MET A 29 -14.94 -14.79 -5.60
C MET A 29 -13.98 -13.85 -6.35
N ALA A 30 -12.71 -14.24 -6.55
CA ALA A 30 -11.69 -13.37 -7.14
C ALA A 30 -12.08 -12.82 -8.52
N ASP A 31 -12.86 -13.56 -9.29
CA ASP A 31 -13.26 -13.17 -10.65
C ASP A 31 -14.48 -12.24 -10.69
N VAL A 32 -15.18 -12.04 -9.56
CA VAL A 32 -16.41 -11.23 -9.50
C VAL A 32 -16.28 -9.98 -8.63
N ILE A 33 -15.16 -9.82 -7.92
CA ILE A 33 -14.85 -8.65 -7.11
C ILE A 33 -13.71 -7.86 -7.74
N ASP A 34 -13.66 -6.55 -7.50
CA ASP A 34 -12.60 -5.69 -8.02
C ASP A 34 -11.34 -5.72 -7.15
N ASP A 35 -11.49 -6.02 -5.87
CA ASP A 35 -10.38 -6.08 -4.93
C ASP A 35 -10.64 -6.96 -3.70
N ALA A 36 -9.58 -7.39 -3.04
CA ALA A 36 -9.65 -8.04 -1.75
C ALA A 36 -8.96 -7.19 -0.67
N TRP A 37 -9.54 -7.21 0.52
CA TRP A 37 -8.95 -6.65 1.73
C TRP A 37 -8.73 -7.77 2.73
N ILE A 38 -7.48 -8.21 2.84
CA ILE A 38 -7.15 -9.41 3.60
C ILE A 38 -6.66 -9.06 5.00
N ALA A 39 -7.27 -9.66 6.00
CA ALA A 39 -6.81 -9.60 7.38
C ALA A 39 -5.82 -10.73 7.69
N SER A 40 -4.59 -10.37 8.08
CA SER A 40 -3.55 -11.30 8.50
C SER A 40 -2.62 -10.59 9.49
N TYR A 41 -2.73 -10.93 10.78
CA TYR A 41 -2.14 -10.10 11.84
C TYR A 41 -0.75 -10.54 12.32
N GLY A 42 -0.30 -11.75 11.98
CA GLY A 42 0.89 -12.33 12.59
C GLY A 42 0.80 -12.32 14.12
N GLY A 43 1.78 -11.71 14.78
CA GLY A 43 1.79 -11.54 16.24
C GLY A 43 0.77 -10.53 16.78
N ASN A 44 0.10 -9.79 15.90
CA ASN A 44 -0.91 -8.78 16.23
C ASN A 44 -0.44 -7.78 17.31
N THR A 45 0.79 -7.28 17.15
CA THR A 45 1.49 -6.41 18.09
C THR A 45 1.31 -4.92 17.81
N GLY A 46 0.46 -4.55 16.83
CA GLY A 46 0.38 -3.16 16.36
C GLY A 46 1.42 -2.83 15.27
N TYR A 47 2.34 -3.75 14.96
CA TYR A 47 3.35 -3.60 13.91
C TYR A 47 3.16 -4.66 12.83
N LEU A 48 3.59 -4.36 11.60
CA LEU A 48 3.58 -5.32 10.50
C LEU A 48 4.58 -6.45 10.81
N SER A 49 4.06 -7.63 11.13
CA SER A 49 4.87 -8.81 11.49
C SER A 49 4.67 -10.00 10.55
N LYS A 50 3.68 -9.93 9.66
CA LYS A 50 3.35 -10.99 8.71
C LYS A 50 2.60 -10.42 7.52
N LEU A 51 2.90 -10.92 6.32
CA LEU A 51 2.12 -10.68 5.12
C LEU A 51 1.06 -11.79 4.94
N PRO A 52 -0.06 -11.52 4.24
CA PRO A 52 -0.98 -12.57 3.81
C PRO A 52 -0.23 -13.65 3.01
N ALA A 53 -0.66 -14.91 3.11
CA ALA A 53 0.07 -16.04 2.52
C ALA A 53 0.04 -16.04 0.99
N LYS A 54 -0.90 -15.31 0.40
CA LYS A 54 -0.94 -15.00 -1.03
C LYS A 54 -0.99 -13.48 -1.21
N THR A 55 -0.28 -12.98 -2.21
CA THR A 55 -0.42 -11.60 -2.71
C THR A 55 -1.75 -11.46 -3.44
N VAL A 56 -2.83 -11.36 -2.66
CA VAL A 56 -4.17 -11.12 -3.19
C VAL A 56 -4.76 -9.94 -2.47
N GLY A 57 -5.32 -9.01 -3.24
CA GLY A 57 -5.91 -7.80 -2.72
C GLY A 57 -4.94 -6.63 -2.61
N GLY A 58 -5.45 -5.43 -2.83
CA GLY A 58 -4.70 -4.20 -2.69
C GLY A 58 -4.70 -3.64 -1.27
N LEU A 59 -5.50 -4.19 -0.36
CA LEU A 59 -5.53 -3.82 1.06
C LEU A 59 -5.18 -4.98 1.99
N HIS A 60 -4.42 -4.68 3.04
CA HIS A 60 -4.04 -5.62 4.09
C HIS A 60 -4.29 -5.02 5.47
N GLN A 61 -5.16 -5.65 6.25
CA GLN A 61 -5.27 -5.37 7.69
C GLN A 61 -4.20 -6.19 8.42
N TYR A 62 -3.14 -5.51 8.85
CA TYR A 62 -1.96 -6.17 9.43
C TYR A 62 -1.98 -6.25 10.94
N THR A 63 -2.90 -5.54 11.59
CA THR A 63 -3.11 -5.65 13.03
C THR A 63 -4.47 -5.08 13.38
N SER A 64 -5.05 -5.62 14.45
CA SER A 64 -6.17 -5.02 15.16
C SER A 64 -5.73 -4.28 16.42
N GLY A 65 -4.42 -4.11 16.68
CA GLY A 65 -3.87 -3.65 17.96
C GLY A 65 -3.24 -2.26 17.96
N GLY A 66 -3.49 -1.42 16.95
CA GLY A 66 -2.67 -0.26 16.60
C GLY A 66 -2.63 0.93 17.57
N GLY A 67 -3.58 1.04 18.49
CA GLY A 67 -3.67 2.16 19.46
C GLY A 67 -3.34 1.75 20.90
N THR A 68 -3.25 0.45 21.17
CA THR A 68 -2.95 -0.08 22.51
C THR A 68 -1.63 -0.84 22.56
N LYS A 69 -1.19 -1.45 21.45
CA LYS A 69 0.04 -2.25 21.37
C LYS A 69 1.16 -1.56 20.59
N SER A 70 0.81 -0.60 19.73
CA SER A 70 1.73 0.33 19.11
C SER A 70 1.17 1.75 19.23
N LYS A 71 2.00 2.76 18.95
CA LYS A 71 1.54 4.14 18.74
C LYS A 71 1.12 4.38 17.28
N GLY A 72 0.59 3.35 16.62
CA GLY A 72 0.32 3.37 15.18
C GLY A 72 -0.86 4.24 14.76
N ALA A 73 -1.67 4.71 15.72
CA ALA A 73 -2.71 5.72 15.51
C ALA A 73 -2.73 6.74 16.66
N PRO A 74 -1.80 7.70 16.68
CA PRO A 74 -1.83 8.80 17.65
C PRO A 74 -3.19 9.50 17.62
N GLY A 75 -3.80 9.73 18.78
CA GLY A 75 -5.16 10.30 18.90
C GLY A 75 -6.27 9.26 19.05
N VAL A 76 -5.98 7.96 18.89
CA VAL A 76 -6.93 6.86 19.15
C VAL A 76 -6.45 6.05 20.36
N ASN A 77 -7.06 6.28 21.52
CA ASN A 77 -6.63 5.69 22.81
C ASN A 77 -7.19 4.28 23.07
N HIS A 78 -7.73 3.63 22.06
CA HIS A 78 -8.27 2.27 22.15
C HIS A 78 -7.75 1.42 20.99
N ARG A 79 -8.09 0.14 21.05
CA ARG A 79 -7.68 -0.83 20.06
C ARG A 79 -8.24 -0.44 18.68
N VAL A 80 -7.38 -0.26 17.69
CA VAL A 80 -7.75 0.13 16.32
C VAL A 80 -7.09 -0.77 15.30
N ASP A 81 -7.82 -1.01 14.21
CA ASP A 81 -7.33 -1.74 13.06
C ASP A 81 -6.42 -0.86 12.22
N LEU A 82 -5.20 -1.33 11.97
CA LEU A 82 -4.28 -0.66 11.05
C LEU A 82 -4.17 -1.46 9.76
N ASN A 83 -4.16 -0.69 8.67
CA ASN A 83 -4.21 -1.19 7.31
C ASN A 83 -3.07 -0.60 6.50
N ARG A 84 -2.72 -1.29 5.43
CA ARG A 84 -1.78 -0.79 4.43
C ARG A 84 -2.25 -1.12 3.03
N LEU A 85 -1.80 -0.31 2.08
CA LEU A 85 -1.78 -0.69 0.68
C LEU A 85 -0.72 -1.77 0.48
N THR A 86 -1.05 -2.80 -0.30
CA THR A 86 -0.11 -3.87 -0.67
C THR A 86 0.74 -3.50 -1.88
N GLY A 87 0.37 -2.45 -2.61
CA GLY A 87 0.99 -2.01 -3.86
C GLY A 87 0.36 -2.61 -5.13
N GLN A 88 -0.62 -3.50 -5.00
CA GLN A 88 -1.34 -4.08 -6.16
C GLN A 88 -2.23 -3.06 -6.88
N LYS A 89 -2.70 -2.04 -6.15
CA LYS A 89 -3.48 -0.92 -6.69
C LYS A 89 -2.97 0.38 -6.08
N PRO A 90 -2.85 1.48 -6.86
CA PRO A 90 -2.46 2.78 -6.32
C PRO A 90 -3.58 3.35 -5.44
N LEU A 91 -3.23 4.28 -4.53
CA LEU A 91 -4.22 4.96 -3.68
C LEU A 91 -5.30 5.68 -4.49
N SER A 92 -4.93 6.19 -5.68
CA SER A 92 -5.85 6.83 -6.64
C SER A 92 -6.98 5.90 -7.08
N TRP A 93 -6.71 4.60 -7.20
CA TRP A 93 -7.74 3.63 -7.56
C TRP A 93 -8.84 3.56 -6.50
N TYR A 94 -8.52 3.66 -5.21
CA TYR A 94 -9.51 3.59 -4.13
C TYR A 94 -10.30 4.88 -3.96
N THR A 95 -9.64 6.01 -4.11
CA THR A 95 -10.18 7.32 -3.72
C THR A 95 -10.72 8.12 -4.90
N GLY A 96 -10.36 7.75 -6.13
CA GLY A 96 -10.66 8.51 -7.34
C GLY A 96 -9.88 9.82 -7.45
N ARG A 97 -8.91 10.06 -6.56
CA ARG A 97 -8.10 11.29 -6.55
C ARG A 97 -6.77 11.05 -7.24
N GLN A 98 -6.25 12.09 -7.89
CA GLN A 98 -4.87 12.11 -8.35
C GLN A 98 -3.94 12.49 -7.17
N TYR A 99 -2.77 11.86 -7.14
CA TYR A 99 -1.76 12.00 -6.09
C TYR A 99 -0.38 12.29 -6.68
N ASP A 100 -0.38 13.09 -7.74
CA ASP A 100 0.74 13.43 -8.60
C ASP A 100 1.36 14.81 -8.31
N GLY A 101 0.72 15.61 -7.46
CA GLY A 101 1.20 16.95 -7.13
C GLY A 101 2.54 16.95 -6.38
N PRO A 102 3.32 18.04 -6.47
CA PRO A 102 4.59 18.21 -5.75
C PRO A 102 4.46 18.10 -4.22
N ASP A 103 3.24 18.18 -3.70
CA ASP A 103 2.89 18.05 -2.28
C ASP A 103 2.70 16.59 -1.83
N TYR A 104 2.79 15.61 -2.75
CA TYR A 104 2.66 14.20 -2.39
C TYR A 104 3.98 13.63 -1.86
N PHE A 105 3.94 13.10 -0.63
CA PHE A 105 5.08 12.49 0.05
C PHE A 105 5.75 11.41 -0.83
N GLY A 106 7.02 11.60 -1.14
CA GLY A 106 7.83 10.64 -1.90
C GLY A 106 8.39 11.16 -3.22
N VAL A 107 8.03 12.39 -3.65
CA VAL A 107 8.65 13.04 -4.81
C VAL A 107 9.81 13.94 -4.34
N ALA A 108 11.03 13.60 -4.72
CA ALA A 108 12.19 14.46 -4.52
C ALA A 108 12.53 15.18 -5.84
N GLN A 109 12.57 16.52 -5.83
CA GLN A 109 13.07 17.28 -6.98
C GLN A 109 14.60 17.21 -7.02
N ILE A 110 15.15 16.80 -8.16
CA ILE A 110 16.59 16.68 -8.38
C ILE A 110 17.11 18.00 -8.96
N ALA A 111 17.80 18.78 -8.13
CA ALA A 111 18.36 20.07 -8.55
C ALA A 111 19.66 19.93 -9.37
N GLY A 112 20.48 18.92 -9.06
CA GLY A 112 21.73 18.60 -9.76
C GLY A 112 21.55 17.60 -10.91
N ASP A 113 22.61 17.34 -11.67
CA ASP A 113 22.56 16.37 -12.78
C ASP A 113 22.36 14.93 -12.28
N THR A 114 22.82 14.62 -11.07
CA THR A 114 22.61 13.34 -10.39
C THR A 114 22.40 13.51 -8.88
N VAL A 115 21.61 12.63 -8.28
CA VAL A 115 21.39 12.53 -6.82
C VAL A 115 21.61 11.08 -6.38
N ASN A 116 22.40 10.89 -5.31
CA ASN A 116 22.62 9.58 -4.71
C ASN A 116 21.45 9.20 -3.79
N ILE A 117 20.91 7.99 -3.93
CA ILE A 117 19.99 7.37 -2.97
C ILE A 117 20.81 6.60 -1.95
N ARG A 118 20.57 6.83 -0.66
CA ARG A 118 21.35 6.25 0.44
C ARG A 118 20.46 5.58 1.48
N ALA A 119 21.03 4.62 2.21
CA ALA A 119 20.33 3.88 3.26
C ALA A 119 19.97 4.74 4.50
N GLY A 120 20.50 5.96 4.59
CA GLY A 120 20.19 6.91 5.66
C GLY A 120 20.42 8.36 5.23
N ALA A 121 20.00 9.30 6.08
CA ALA A 121 20.02 10.73 5.81
C ALA A 121 21.41 11.38 5.97
N SER A 122 22.46 10.73 5.46
CA SER A 122 23.84 11.25 5.46
C SER A 122 24.69 10.57 4.38
N THR A 123 25.76 11.23 3.94
CA THR A 123 26.74 10.68 2.99
C THR A 123 27.57 9.53 3.56
N ALA A 124 27.56 9.35 4.89
CA ALA A 124 28.20 8.22 5.57
C ALA A 124 27.47 6.88 5.34
N PHE A 125 26.19 6.90 4.95
CA PHE A 125 25.43 5.68 4.68
C PHE A 125 25.71 5.13 3.28
N GLU A 126 25.55 3.81 3.16
CA GLU A 126 25.67 3.08 1.90
C GLU A 126 24.84 3.74 0.79
N ARG A 127 25.47 3.87 -0.39
CA ARG A 127 24.78 4.32 -1.59
C ARG A 127 24.03 3.14 -2.21
N LEU A 128 22.71 3.23 -2.21
CA LEU A 128 21.79 2.25 -2.80
C LEU A 128 21.62 2.45 -4.31
N GLY A 129 21.85 3.67 -4.81
CA GLY A 129 21.76 3.97 -6.24
C GLY A 129 21.94 5.45 -6.56
N THR A 130 21.64 5.82 -7.81
CA THR A 130 21.73 7.19 -8.31
C THR A 130 20.54 7.48 -9.22
N VAL A 131 20.02 8.71 -9.19
CA VAL A 131 18.94 9.18 -10.07
C VAL A 131 19.45 10.41 -10.82
N THR A 132 19.24 10.44 -12.14
CA THR A 132 19.66 11.53 -13.02
C THR A 132 18.55 12.57 -13.18
N LYS A 133 18.90 13.84 -13.37
CA LYS A 133 17.98 14.91 -13.70
C LYS A 133 17.07 14.53 -14.88
N GLY A 134 15.77 14.84 -14.77
CA GLY A 134 14.76 14.47 -15.77
C GLY A 134 14.28 13.01 -15.69
N ARG A 135 14.84 12.19 -14.78
CA ARG A 135 14.31 10.86 -14.45
C ARG A 135 13.53 10.93 -13.14
N CYS A 136 12.42 10.21 -13.13
CA CYS A 136 11.59 10.03 -11.95
C CYS A 136 12.04 8.81 -11.15
N SER A 137 12.21 8.98 -9.83
CA SER A 137 12.39 7.87 -8.90
C SER A 137 11.19 7.79 -7.98
N CYS A 138 10.36 6.77 -8.17
CA CYS A 138 9.32 6.43 -7.22
C CYS A 138 10.00 5.69 -6.06
N ALA A 139 9.89 6.20 -4.84
CA ALA A 139 10.38 5.52 -3.65
C ALA A 139 9.52 4.25 -3.38
N VAL A 140 9.93 3.14 -4.02
CA VAL A 140 9.73 1.71 -3.68
C VAL A 140 8.28 1.17 -3.74
N PRO A 141 8.03 0.00 -4.37
CA PRO A 141 8.99 -1.03 -4.75
C PRO A 141 9.20 -1.20 -6.27
N ALA A 142 9.15 -0.13 -7.07
CA ALA A 142 9.60 -0.21 -8.45
C ALA A 142 10.22 1.13 -8.89
N ILE A 143 11.54 1.13 -9.07
CA ILE A 143 12.20 2.11 -9.92
C ILE A 143 11.64 1.88 -11.32
N ARG A 144 10.83 2.80 -11.84
CA ARG A 144 10.43 2.78 -13.25
C ARG A 144 11.65 3.17 -14.08
N THR A 145 12.17 2.23 -14.86
CA THR A 145 13.30 2.46 -15.78
C THR A 145 12.84 2.92 -17.17
N ASP A 146 11.52 2.90 -17.42
CA ASP A 146 10.92 3.13 -18.74
C ASP A 146 10.86 4.60 -19.20
N GLY A 147 11.26 5.55 -18.35
CA GLY A 147 11.31 6.96 -18.72
C GLY A 147 9.93 7.62 -18.85
N SER A 148 8.86 6.96 -18.42
CA SER A 148 7.55 7.61 -18.30
C SER A 148 7.64 8.77 -17.29
N PRO A 149 6.97 9.91 -17.54
CA PRO A 149 6.90 10.99 -16.56
C PRO A 149 6.30 10.44 -15.25
N CYS A 150 6.77 10.97 -14.12
CA CYS A 150 5.92 10.97 -12.93
C CYS A 150 4.68 11.73 -13.36
N GLY A 151 3.54 11.03 -13.42
CA GLY A 151 2.25 11.70 -13.44
C GLY A 151 2.27 12.69 -12.31
#